data_AF-A0A7S1NKX6-F1
#
_entry.id   AF-A0A7S1NKX6-F1
#
_cell.length_a   1.000
_cell.length_b   1.000
_cell.length_c   1.000
_cell.angle_alpha   90.00
_cell.angle_beta   90.00
_cell.angle_gamma   90.00
#
_symmetry.space_group_name_H-M   'P 1'
#
loop_
_entity.id
_entity.type
_entity.pdbx_description
1 polymer ?
#
loop_
_entity_poly.entity_id
_entity_poly.type
_entity_poly.pdbx_seq_one_letter_code
_entity_poly.pdbx_strand_id
1 'polypeptide(L)'
;RGGVAEQPPESRAHTCVVVPAGTGPTALFLARGLKGVAAVLAIPCVGDAAYLQEQMAALDSVSGAQGTFPHILDLPPSRRFGVPDPALLEIWRTLQATQVDFDLMYAPRAWEGL
;
A
#
# COMPACT_ATOMS: atom_id res chain seq x y z
N ARG A 1 -38.25 -17.19 7.90
CA ARG A 1 -37.12 -16.69 8.72
C ARG A 1 -35.97 -16.42 7.77
N GLY A 2 -35.95 -15.24 7.14
CA GLY A 2 -34.87 -14.83 6.25
C GLY A 2 -33.76 -14.22 7.08
N GLY A 3 -32.56 -14.78 6.99
CA GLY A 3 -31.36 -14.20 7.60
C GLY A 3 -31.02 -12.90 6.89
N VAL A 4 -31.06 -11.80 7.64
CA VAL A 4 -30.54 -10.51 7.19
C VAL A 4 -29.02 -10.70 7.11
N ALA A 5 -28.48 -10.63 5.90
CA ALA A 5 -27.04 -10.48 5.72
C ALA A 5 -26.63 -9.17 6.41
N GLU A 6 -25.79 -9.27 7.44
CA GLU A 6 -25.13 -8.11 8.03
C GLU A 6 -24.35 -7.40 6.93
N GLN A 7 -24.83 -6.23 6.52
CA GLN A 7 -24.06 -5.34 5.66
C GLN A 7 -22.88 -4.81 6.49
N PRO A 8 -21.66 -4.79 5.93
CA PRO A 8 -20.53 -4.19 6.62
C PRO A 8 -20.84 -2.70 6.87
N PRO A 9 -20.41 -2.14 8.02
CA PRO A 9 -20.67 -0.74 8.33
C PRO A 9 -20.11 0.14 7.22
N GLU A 10 -20.97 0.95 6.62
CA GLU A 10 -20.62 1.94 5.60
C GLU A 10 -19.67 2.99 6.20
N SER A 11 -18.36 2.76 6.12
CA SER A 11 -17.39 3.85 6.29
C SER A 11 -17.18 4.52 4.93
N ARG A 12 -17.81 5.69 4.75
CA ARG A 12 -17.71 6.60 3.59
C ARG A 12 -16.33 7.25 3.45
N ALA A 13 -15.24 6.49 3.45
CA ALA A 13 -13.98 7.01 2.96
C ALA A 13 -14.02 7.02 1.43
N HIS A 14 -14.51 8.11 0.83
CA HIS A 14 -14.41 8.33 -0.62
C HIS A 14 -12.97 8.64 -1.07
N THR A 15 -12.04 8.72 -0.11
CA THR A 15 -10.64 9.07 -0.33
C THR A 15 -9.75 7.95 0.18
N CYS A 16 -8.79 7.54 -0.65
CA CYS A 16 -7.74 6.61 -0.28
C CYS A 16 -6.37 7.27 -0.42
N VAL A 17 -5.42 6.80 0.38
CA VAL A 17 -4.00 7.13 0.30
C VAL A 17 -3.26 5.87 -0.12
N VAL A 18 -2.68 5.90 -1.32
CA VAL A 18 -1.89 4.78 -1.85
C VAL A 18 -0.42 5.02 -1.52
N VAL A 19 0.24 4.01 -0.95
CA VAL A 19 1.60 4.12 -0.42
C VAL A 19 2.44 2.96 -0.96
N PRO A 20 3.47 3.21 -1.79
CA PRO A 20 4.49 2.20 -2.06
C PRO A 20 5.21 1.86 -0.75
N ALA A 21 5.26 0.58 -0.40
CA ALA A 21 5.75 0.13 0.89
C ALA A 21 6.92 -0.84 0.73
N GLY A 22 8.09 -0.43 1.21
CA GLY A 22 9.24 -1.32 1.40
C GLY A 22 9.05 -2.22 2.62
N THR A 23 9.36 -1.71 3.80
CA THR A 23 9.17 -2.44 5.08
C THR A 23 7.87 -2.08 5.82
N GLY A 24 7.11 -1.09 5.33
CA GLY A 24 5.78 -0.76 5.86
C GLY A 24 5.61 0.30 6.97
N PRO A 25 6.64 0.90 7.62
CA PRO A 25 6.41 1.90 8.66
C PRO A 25 5.50 3.05 8.24
N THR A 26 5.75 3.66 7.07
CA THR A 26 4.95 4.77 6.55
C THR A 26 3.48 4.39 6.41
N ALA A 27 3.19 3.23 5.81
CA ALA A 27 1.82 2.75 5.62
C ALA A 27 1.14 2.42 6.96
N LEU A 28 1.85 1.81 7.91
CA LEU A 28 1.35 1.51 9.25
C LEU A 28 0.95 2.79 10.01
N PHE A 29 1.84 3.78 10.06
CA PHE A 29 1.56 5.01 10.81
C PHE A 29 0.53 5.90 10.12
N LEU A 30 0.47 5.92 8.79
CA LEU A 30 -0.64 6.56 8.07
C LEU A 30 -1.97 5.90 8.39
N ALA A 31 -2.05 4.57 8.43
CA ALA A 31 -3.29 3.86 8.78
C ALA A 31 -3.78 4.20 10.20
N ARG A 32 -2.85 4.35 11.15
CA ARG A 32 -3.16 4.80 12.51
C ARG A 32 -3.65 6.25 12.54
N GLY A 33 -2.91 7.15 11.90
CA GLY A 33 -3.21 8.58 11.91
C GLY A 33 -4.46 8.98 11.13
N LEU A 34 -4.80 8.21 10.09
CA LEU A 34 -5.95 8.45 9.22
C LEU A 34 -7.14 7.54 9.53
N LYS A 35 -7.12 6.83 10.67
CA LYS A 35 -8.21 5.93 11.08
C LYS A 35 -9.53 6.71 11.14
N GLY A 36 -10.52 6.26 10.35
CA GLY A 36 -11.82 6.92 10.22
C GLY A 36 -11.85 8.15 9.30
N VAL A 37 -10.72 8.54 8.72
CA VAL A 37 -10.59 9.68 7.79
C VAL A 37 -10.39 9.21 6.35
N ALA A 38 -9.45 8.30 6.10
CA ALA A 38 -9.13 7.77 4.78
C ALA A 38 -8.67 6.31 4.85
N ALA A 39 -8.91 5.55 3.78
CA ALA A 39 -8.34 4.22 3.63
C ALA A 39 -6.86 4.33 3.21
N VAL A 40 -5.98 3.56 3.85
CA VAL A 40 -4.57 3.50 3.45
C VAL A 40 -4.33 2.19 2.71
N LEU A 41 -3.87 2.27 1.47
CA LEU A 41 -3.59 1.15 0.59
C LEU A 41 -2.08 1.02 0.43
N ALA A 42 -1.50 -0.10 0.85
CA ALA A 42 -0.06 -0.34 0.81
C ALA A 42 0.29 -1.28 -0.34
N ILE A 43 1.17 -0.86 -1.24
CA ILE A 43 1.65 -1.70 -2.36
C ILE A 43 3.03 -2.26 -2.00
N PRO A 44 3.21 -3.59 -1.90
CA PRO A 44 4.50 -4.21 -1.64
C PRO A 44 5.51 -3.87 -2.74
N CYS A 45 6.60 -3.24 -2.33
CA CYS A 45 7.75 -2.92 -3.18
C CYS A 45 8.98 -3.76 -2.84
N VAL A 46 9.09 -4.23 -1.59
CA VAL A 46 10.12 -5.17 -1.14
C VAL A 46 9.42 -6.44 -0.68
N GLY A 47 9.89 -7.61 -1.14
CA GLY A 47 9.25 -8.88 -0.82
C GLY A 47 7.85 -9.00 -1.40
N ASP A 48 6.97 -9.68 -0.68
CA ASP A 48 5.56 -9.87 -1.02
C ASP A 48 4.64 -9.29 0.08
N ALA A 49 3.33 -9.48 -0.09
CA ALA A 49 2.34 -9.05 0.89
C ALA A 49 2.54 -9.69 2.28
N ALA A 50 2.99 -10.95 2.33
CA ALA A 50 3.22 -11.66 3.59
C ALA A 50 4.42 -11.08 4.34
N TYR A 51 5.52 -10.84 3.64
CA TYR A 51 6.70 -10.13 4.18
C TYR A 51 6.31 -8.76 4.73
N LEU A 52 5.57 -7.97 3.94
CA LEU A 52 5.17 -6.63 4.35
C LEU A 52 4.27 -6.67 5.60
N GLN A 53 3.33 -7.60 5.67
CA GLN A 53 2.46 -7.79 6.83
C GLN A 53 3.27 -8.19 8.08
N GLU A 54 4.23 -9.10 7.94
CA GLU A 54 5.10 -9.52 9.05
C GLU A 54 5.93 -8.36 9.60
N GLN A 55 6.56 -7.57 8.72
CA GLN A 55 7.34 -6.40 9.14
C GLN A 55 6.49 -5.37 9.90
N MET A 56 5.28 -5.08 9.39
CA MET A 56 4.37 -4.16 10.07
C MET A 56 3.87 -4.74 11.39
N ALA A 57 3.59 -6.04 11.48
CA ALA A 57 3.12 -6.67 12.71
C ALA A 57 4.20 -6.63 13.81
N ALA A 58 5.46 -6.92 13.44
CA ALA A 58 6.59 -6.77 14.34
C ALA A 58 6.72 -5.32 14.82
N LEU A 59 6.62 -4.35 13.91
CA LEU A 59 6.67 -2.93 14.27
C LEU A 59 5.49 -2.49 15.13
N ASP A 60 4.27 -2.98 14.88
CA ASP A 60 3.08 -2.68 15.68
C ASP A 60 3.29 -3.12 17.13
N SER A 61 3.82 -4.33 17.32
CA SER A 61 4.07 -4.92 18.65
C SER A 61 5.00 -4.07 19.52
N VAL A 62 6.00 -3.41 18.93
CA VAL A 62 6.98 -2.57 19.66
C VAL A 62 6.60 -1.08 19.70
N SER A 63 5.58 -0.67 18.94
CA SER A 63 5.15 0.74 18.82
C SER A 63 3.76 1.02 19.39
N GLY A 64 3.33 0.21 20.38
CA GLY A 64 2.10 0.41 21.15
C GLY A 64 0.94 -0.51 20.81
N ALA A 65 1.15 -1.51 19.94
CA ALA A 65 0.20 -2.60 19.64
C ALA A 65 -1.24 -2.12 19.32
N GLN A 66 -1.38 -1.18 18.38
CA GLN A 66 -2.67 -0.55 18.09
C GLN A 66 -3.59 -1.39 17.22
N GLY A 67 -3.08 -2.45 16.59
CA GLY A 67 -3.89 -3.35 15.76
C GLY A 67 -4.54 -2.66 14.54
N THR A 68 -4.04 -1.48 14.14
CA THR A 68 -4.59 -0.71 13.02
C THR A 68 -3.57 -0.73 11.87
N PHE A 69 -3.91 -1.45 10.80
CA PHE A 69 -3.03 -1.71 9.66
C PHE A 69 -3.63 -1.14 8.36
N PRO A 70 -2.79 -0.81 7.37
CA PRO A 70 -3.26 -0.49 6.03
C PRO A 70 -3.81 -1.74 5.33
N HIS A 71 -4.59 -1.54 4.26
CA HIS A 71 -4.96 -2.62 3.37
C HIS A 71 -3.82 -2.89 2.38
N ILE A 72 -3.29 -4.11 2.35
CA ILE A 72 -2.23 -4.48 1.42
C ILE A 72 -2.83 -4.81 0.06
N LEU A 73 -2.39 -4.10 -0.98
CA LEU A 73 -2.71 -4.36 -2.38
C LEU A 73 -1.57 -5.14 -3.02
N ASP A 74 -1.74 -6.45 -3.16
CA ASP A 74 -0.79 -7.29 -3.88
C ASP A 74 -1.01 -7.16 -5.39
N LEU A 75 0.07 -6.95 -6.14
CA LEU A 75 0.04 -6.66 -7.57
C LEU A 75 0.88 -7.68 -8.34
N PRO A 76 0.28 -8.63 -9.08
CA PRO A 76 1.04 -9.49 -9.97
C PRO A 76 1.49 -8.72 -11.24
N PRO A 77 2.66 -9.03 -11.83
CA PRO A 77 3.64 -10.00 -11.34
C PRO A 77 4.43 -9.45 -10.14
N SER A 78 4.98 -10.36 -9.33
CA SER A 78 5.97 -9.95 -8.32
C SER A 78 7.22 -9.41 -9.01
N ARG A 79 7.77 -8.33 -8.45
CA ARG A 79 8.98 -7.69 -8.97
C ARG A 79 10.05 -7.72 -7.90
N ARG A 80 11.27 -8.13 -8.28
CA ARG A 80 12.38 -8.15 -7.35
C ARG A 80 12.84 -6.71 -7.11
N PHE A 81 12.80 -6.29 -5.86
CA PHE A 81 13.20 -4.93 -5.49
C PHE A 81 14.63 -4.61 -5.96
N GLY A 82 14.80 -3.40 -6.50
CA GLY A 82 16.08 -2.88 -6.98
C GLY A 82 16.59 -3.50 -8.28
N VAL A 83 15.84 -4.41 -8.91
CA VAL A 83 16.20 -4.95 -10.23
C VAL A 83 15.55 -4.10 -11.31
N PRO A 84 16.33 -3.58 -12.29
CA PRO A 84 15.76 -2.87 -13.42
C PRO A 84 14.73 -3.72 -14.16
N ASP A 85 13.58 -3.12 -14.40
CA ASP A 85 12.47 -3.78 -15.07
C ASP A 85 11.95 -2.90 -16.21
N PRO A 86 11.95 -3.39 -17.46
CA PRO A 86 11.50 -2.60 -18.61
C PRO A 86 10.07 -2.09 -18.46
N ALA A 87 9.16 -2.86 -17.86
CA ALA A 87 7.77 -2.43 -17.70
C ALA A 87 7.64 -1.30 -16.67
N LEU A 88 8.41 -1.36 -15.57
CA LEU A 88 8.47 -0.26 -14.61
C LEU A 88 9.13 1.00 -15.22
N LEU A 89 10.12 0.82 -16.10
CA LEU A 89 10.72 1.94 -16.82
C LEU A 89 9.72 2.64 -17.74
N GLU A 90 8.87 1.90 -18.45
CA GLU A 90 7.83 2.51 -19.29
C GLU A 90 6.81 3.28 -18.45
N ILE A 91 6.36 2.73 -17.32
CA ILE A 91 5.47 3.46 -16.38
C ILE A 91 6.17 4.73 -15.89
N TRP A 92 7.42 4.66 -15.46
CA TRP A 92 8.17 5.84 -15.04
C TRP A 92 8.23 6.92 -16.13
N ARG A 93 8.40 6.54 -17.40
CA ARG A 93 8.39 7.51 -18.52
C ARG A 93 7.04 8.19 -18.69
N THR A 94 5.92 7.49 -18.49
CA THR A 94 4.59 8.14 -18.56
C THR A 94 4.41 9.13 -17.41
N LEU A 95 4.95 8.82 -16.22
CA LEU A 95 4.90 9.71 -15.07
C LEU A 95 5.64 11.03 -15.29
N GLN A 96 6.62 11.09 -16.19
CA GLN A 96 7.33 12.34 -16.50
C GLN A 96 6.43 13.43 -17.09
N ALA A 97 5.29 13.07 -17.68
CA ALA A 97 4.31 14.04 -18.16
C ALA A 97 3.66 14.86 -17.02
N THR A 98 3.72 14.39 -15.78
CA THR A 98 3.12 15.06 -14.62
C THR A 98 3.94 16.24 -14.09
N GLN A 99 5.19 16.40 -14.54
CA GLN A 99 6.17 17.36 -14.00
C GLN A 99 6.51 17.15 -12.52
N VAL A 100 6.16 15.99 -11.93
CA VAL A 100 6.58 15.55 -10.60
C VAL A 100 7.77 14.61 -10.76
N ASP A 101 8.82 14.84 -9.97
CA ASP A 101 10.00 13.98 -9.95
C ASP A 101 9.70 12.68 -9.19
N PHE A 102 9.63 11.58 -9.93
CA PHE A 102 9.44 10.24 -9.39
C PHE A 102 10.74 9.42 -9.45
N ASP A 103 10.95 8.60 -8.42
CA ASP A 103 12.04 7.62 -8.43
C ASP A 103 11.69 6.42 -9.32
N LEU A 104 12.69 5.63 -9.72
CA LEU A 104 12.51 4.46 -10.59
C LEU A 104 12.13 3.17 -9.83
N MET A 105 12.18 3.16 -8.50
CA MET A 105 12.07 1.95 -7.69
C MET A 105 10.67 1.77 -7.10
N TYR A 106 10.11 2.81 -6.49
CA TYR A 106 8.86 2.76 -5.74
C TYR A 106 7.69 3.32 -6.53
N ALA A 107 7.84 4.51 -7.12
CA ALA A 107 6.75 5.16 -7.82
C ALA A 107 6.17 4.32 -8.97
N PRO A 108 6.96 3.72 -9.89
CA PRO A 108 6.39 3.00 -11.02
C PRO A 108 5.67 1.73 -10.56
N ARG A 109 6.15 1.11 -9.47
CA ARG A 109 5.49 -0.04 -8.86
C ARG A 109 4.14 0.34 -8.23
N ALA A 110 4.04 1.52 -7.60
CA ALA A 110 2.75 2.00 -7.09
C ALA A 110 1.76 2.31 -8.22
N TRP A 111 2.23 2.93 -9.30
CA TRP A 111 1.39 3.28 -10.46
C TRP A 111 1.02 2.09 -11.35
N GLU A 112 1.73 0.98 -11.26
CA GLU A 112 1.30 -0.27 -11.89
C GLU A 112 -0.06 -0.77 -11.38
N GLY A 113 -0.41 -0.43 -10.13
CA GLY A 113 -1.66 -0.84 -9.49
C GLY A 113 -2.83 0.13 -9.66
N LEU A 114 -2.66 1.21 -10.43
CA LEU A 114 -3.61 2.31 -10.60
C LEU A 114 -3.95 2.55 -12.07
#